data_AF-A0A974X1Y0-F1
#
_entry.id   AF-A0A974X1Y0-F1
#
_cell.length_a   1.000
_cell.length_b   1.000
_cell.length_c   1.000
_cell.angle_alpha   90.00
_cell.angle_beta   90.00
_cell.angle_gamma   90.00
#
_symmetry.space_group_name_H-M   'P 1'
#
loop_
_entity.id
_entity.type
_entity.pdbx_description
1 polymer ?
#
loop_
_entity_poly.entity_id
_entity_poly.type
_entity_poly.pdbx_seq_one_letter_code
_entity_poly.pdbx_strand_id
1 'polypeptide(L)'
;MTSQRGSEQSGCFDFDYTAAVYDYLRSLGAPGDEVMTSIRPWLERTYDLGYSDAARVRRSAMTELTAQGKIERLNTRGRYVRILG
;
A
#
# COMPACT_ATOMS: atom_id res chain seq x y z
N MET A 1 14.89 -36.81 -26.10
CA MET A 1 15.42 -35.48 -26.46
C MET A 1 14.22 -34.54 -26.57
N THR A 2 13.57 -34.22 -25.45
CA THR A 2 13.89 -33.14 -24.51
C THR A 2 13.81 -31.77 -25.17
N SER A 3 12.76 -31.01 -24.86
CA SER A 3 12.86 -29.59 -24.50
C SER A 3 11.48 -29.09 -24.06
N GLN A 4 11.24 -29.20 -22.75
CA GLN A 4 10.29 -28.34 -22.04
C GLN A 4 10.77 -26.89 -22.24
N ARG A 5 9.96 -26.05 -22.89
CA ARG A 5 10.15 -24.59 -22.79
C ARG A 5 9.70 -24.19 -21.40
N GLY A 6 10.69 -24.03 -20.52
CA GLY A 6 10.51 -23.45 -19.21
C GLY A 6 9.86 -22.07 -19.35
N SER A 7 8.77 -21.89 -18.61
CA SER A 7 8.19 -20.59 -18.34
C SER A 7 9.22 -19.77 -17.57
N GLU A 8 9.88 -18.85 -18.26
CA GLU A 8 10.62 -17.76 -17.64
C GLU A 8 9.58 -16.81 -17.02
N GLN A 9 9.01 -17.22 -15.89
CA GLN A 9 8.38 -16.29 -14.97
C GLN A 9 9.53 -15.49 -14.38
N SER A 10 9.80 -14.33 -14.99
CA SER A 10 10.62 -13.28 -14.40
C SER A 10 10.18 -13.07 -12.96
N GLY A 11 11.01 -13.55 -12.03
CA GLY A 11 10.92 -13.22 -10.63
C GLY A 11 11.21 -11.73 -10.45
N CYS A 12 10.15 -10.91 -10.50
CA CYS A 12 10.11 -9.69 -9.73
C CYS A 12 9.30 -10.02 -8.50
N PHE A 13 9.89 -9.87 -7.31
CA PHE A 13 9.10 -9.66 -6.11
C PHE A 13 8.24 -8.43 -6.37
N ASP A 14 7.01 -8.64 -6.87
CA ASP A 14 5.97 -7.61 -6.87
C ASP A 14 5.64 -7.39 -5.40
N PHE A 15 6.42 -6.51 -4.77
CA PHE A 15 6.27 -6.22 -3.37
C PHE A 15 4.87 -5.62 -3.21
N ASP A 16 4.01 -6.31 -2.47
CA ASP A 16 2.63 -5.86 -2.28
C ASP A 16 2.60 -4.66 -1.33
N TYR A 17 2.85 -3.49 -1.92
CA TYR A 17 2.81 -2.22 -1.21
C TYR A 17 1.42 -1.94 -0.64
N THR A 18 0.35 -2.49 -1.24
CA THR A 18 -1.02 -2.35 -0.74
C THR A 18 -1.15 -3.04 0.62
N ALA A 19 -0.69 -4.29 0.73
CA ALA A 19 -0.65 -5.04 1.97
C ALA A 19 0.26 -4.37 3.02
N ALA A 20 1.46 -3.93 2.62
CA ALA A 20 2.39 -3.26 3.51
C ALA A 20 1.84 -1.93 4.06
N VAL A 21 1.17 -1.14 3.22
CA VAL A 21 0.50 0.10 3.66
C VAL A 21 -0.62 -0.22 4.62
N TYR A 22 -1.42 -1.27 4.38
CA TYR A 22 -2.50 -1.66 5.29
C TYR A 22 -1.97 -2.10 6.66
N ASP A 23 -0.91 -2.90 6.68
CA ASP A 23 -0.26 -3.32 7.93
C ASP A 23 0.29 -2.11 8.71
N TYR A 24 0.96 -1.18 8.02
CA TYR A 24 1.38 0.08 8.61
C TYR A 24 0.21 0.88 9.19
N LEU A 25 -0.92 0.98 8.49
CA LEU A 25 -2.12 1.64 9.03
C LEU A 25 -2.63 0.95 10.29
N ARG A 26 -2.69 -0.39 10.30
CA ARG A 26 -3.08 -1.17 11.49
C ARG A 26 -2.07 -1.08 12.64
N SER A 27 -0.82 -0.74 12.37
CA SER A 27 0.17 -0.44 13.42
C SER A 27 -0.08 0.92 14.09
N LEU A 28 -0.74 1.86 13.39
CA LEU A 28 -1.04 3.21 13.89
C LEU A 28 -2.37 3.28 14.67
N GLY A 29 -3.29 2.34 14.45
CA GLY A 29 -4.60 2.33 15.08
C GLY A 29 -5.40 1.06 14.78
N ALA A 30 -6.49 0.86 15.51
CA ALA A 30 -7.38 -0.28 15.35
C ALA A 30 -8.44 -0.05 14.25
N PRO A 31 -9.13 -1.12 13.79
CA PRO A 31 -10.34 -0.96 12.98
C PRO A 31 -11.35 -0.07 13.70
N GLY A 32 -11.87 0.95 13.01
CA GLY A 32 -12.70 2.01 13.56
C GLY A 32 -11.95 3.30 13.90
N ASP A 33 -10.64 3.24 14.12
CA ASP A 33 -9.84 4.42 14.43
C ASP A 33 -9.56 5.27 13.20
N GLU A 34 -9.50 6.58 13.43
CA GLU A 34 -9.10 7.57 12.45
C GLU A 34 -7.60 7.85 12.58
N VAL A 35 -6.81 7.35 11.62
CA VAL A 35 -5.36 7.53 11.64
C VAL A 35 -4.95 8.65 10.69
N MET A 36 -4.22 9.64 11.22
CA MET A 36 -3.54 10.62 10.39
C MET A 36 -2.20 10.03 9.96
N THR A 37 -2.03 9.80 8.66
CA THR A 37 -0.85 9.10 8.17
C THR A 37 -0.01 9.92 7.21
N SER A 38 1.29 9.87 7.41
CA SER A 38 2.30 10.30 6.46
C SER A 38 2.89 9.08 5.75
N ILE A 39 2.04 8.31 5.03
CA ILE A 39 2.43 7.09 4.30
C ILE A 39 3.62 7.36 3.38
N ARG A 40 3.66 8.52 2.72
CA ARG A 40 4.72 8.84 1.74
C ARG A 40 6.12 8.85 2.36
N PRO A 41 6.44 9.66 3.39
CA PRO A 41 7.76 9.61 4.00
C PRO A 41 8.08 8.27 4.67
N TRP A 42 7.08 7.49 5.10
CA TRP A 42 7.32 6.12 5.55
C TRP A 42 7.74 5.20 4.39
N LEU A 43 7.06 5.28 3.24
CA LEU A 43 7.43 4.54 2.02
C LEU A 43 8.83 4.92 1.52
N GLU A 44 9.16 6.21 1.51
CA GLU A 44 10.48 6.73 1.15
C GLU A 44 11.57 6.12 2.05
N ARG A 45 11.37 6.08 3.37
CA ARG A 45 12.37 5.56 4.32
C ARG A 45 12.45 4.04 4.38
N THR A 46 11.33 3.35 4.25
CA THR A 46 11.25 1.90 4.46
C THR A 46 11.69 1.12 3.23
N TYR A 47 11.39 1.65 2.04
CA TYR A 47 11.61 0.97 0.76
C TYR A 47 12.58 1.74 -0.15
N ASP A 48 13.25 2.77 0.38
CA ASP A 48 14.16 3.66 -0.36
C ASP A 48 13.50 4.23 -1.64
N LEU A 49 12.19 4.45 -1.60
CA LEU A 49 11.45 4.93 -2.76
C LEU A 49 11.71 6.41 -3.00
N GLY A 50 11.93 6.76 -4.27
CA GLY A 50 11.93 8.15 -4.71
C GLY A 50 10.57 8.82 -4.44
N TYR A 51 10.58 10.15 -4.27
CA TYR A 51 9.37 10.93 -3.99
C TYR A 51 8.20 10.61 -4.93
N SER A 52 8.48 10.50 -6.23
CA SER A 52 7.48 10.22 -7.27
C SER A 52 6.90 8.82 -7.14
N ASP A 53 7.73 7.82 -6.89
CA ASP A 53 7.32 6.43 -6.73
C ASP A 53 6.54 6.24 -5.44
N ALA A 54 7.02 6.80 -4.32
CA ALA A 54 6.29 6.78 -3.06
C ALA A 54 4.91 7.45 -3.17
N ALA A 55 4.81 8.55 -3.93
CA ALA A 55 3.52 9.20 -4.18
C ALA A 55 2.57 8.34 -5.03
N ARG A 56 3.10 7.67 -6.06
CA ARG A 56 2.35 6.75 -6.92
C ARG A 56 1.87 5.53 -6.13
N VAL A 57 2.77 4.86 -5.42
CA VAL A 57 2.50 3.70 -4.57
C VAL A 57 1.44 4.05 -3.53
N ARG A 58 1.59 5.17 -2.81
CA ARG A 58 0.58 5.63 -1.86
C ARG A 58 -0.79 5.77 -2.52
N ARG A 59 -0.86 6.40 -3.70
CA ARG A 59 -2.13 6.60 -4.41
C ARG A 59 -2.77 5.27 -4.79
N SER A 60 -2.00 4.37 -5.39
CA SER A 60 -2.49 3.04 -5.78
C SER A 60 -2.97 2.25 -4.57
N ALA A 61 -2.14 2.11 -3.53
CA ALA A 61 -2.47 1.37 -2.31
C ALA A 61 -3.74 1.92 -1.65
N MET A 62 -3.85 3.24 -1.50
CA MET A 62 -5.04 3.87 -0.91
C MET A 62 -6.31 3.61 -1.73
N THR A 63 -6.23 3.73 -3.05
CA THR A 63 -7.36 3.44 -3.95
C THR A 63 -7.78 1.98 -3.83
N GLU A 64 -6.81 1.06 -3.82
CA GLU A 64 -7.08 -0.36 -3.73
C GLU A 64 -7.65 -0.77 -2.38
N LEU A 65 -7.08 -0.29 -1.26
CA LEU A 65 -7.62 -0.55 0.08
C LEU A 65 -9.03 0.01 0.26
N THR A 66 -9.34 1.15 -0.36
CA THR A 66 -10.70 1.70 -0.38
C THR A 66 -11.63 0.80 -1.19
N ALA A 67 -11.19 0.34 -2.36
CA ALA A 67 -11.98 -0.57 -3.21
C ALA A 67 -12.21 -1.94 -2.55
N GLN A 68 -11.25 -2.42 -1.74
CA GLN A 68 -11.36 -3.63 -0.93
C GLN A 68 -12.24 -3.43 0.32
N GLY A 69 -12.69 -2.20 0.63
CA GLY A 69 -13.47 -1.91 1.83
C GLY A 69 -12.67 -2.01 3.13
N LYS A 70 -11.34 -1.94 3.06
CA LYS A 70 -10.43 -2.04 4.22
C LYS A 70 -10.13 -0.70 4.87
N ILE A 71 -10.35 0.40 4.15
CA ILE A 71 -10.20 1.77 4.69
C ILE A 71 -11.28 2.68 4.10
N GLU A 72 -11.61 3.73 4.83
CA GLU A 72 -12.47 4.82 4.39
C GLU A 72 -11.73 6.14 4.47
N ARG A 73 -11.84 6.97 3.43
CA ARG A 73 -11.26 8.32 3.43
C ARG A 73 -12.29 9.28 3.99
N LEU A 74 -12.07 9.74 5.21
CA LEU A 74 -12.98 10.63 5.92
C LEU A 74 -13.10 12.02 5.29
N ASN A 75 -12.09 12.43 4.49
CA ASN A 75 -12.09 13.69 3.79
C ASN A 75 -11.37 13.56 2.44
N THR A 76 -11.95 14.11 1.37
CA THR A 76 -11.35 14.11 0.02
C THR A 76 -10.00 14.82 -0.04
N ARG A 77 -9.79 15.79 0.86
CA ARG A 77 -8.54 16.59 0.99
C ARG A 77 -7.73 16.25 2.25
N GLY A 78 -8.22 15.38 3.12
CA GLY A 78 -7.60 15.08 4.42
C GLY A 78 -6.57 13.95 4.35
N ARG A 79 -5.68 13.91 5.35
CA ARG A 79 -4.72 12.80 5.56
C ARG A 79 -5.27 11.71 6.49
N TYR A 80 -6.53 11.86 6.89
CA TYR A 80 -7.20 10.95 7.80
C TYR A 80 -7.86 9.83 7.03
N VAL A 81 -7.60 8.62 7.47
CA VAL A 81 -8.29 7.41 7.01
C VAL A 81 -8.86 6.70 8.22
N ARG A 82 -10.08 6.22 8.09
CA ARG A 82 -10.65 5.27 9.04
C ARG A 82 -10.31 3.87 8.57
N ILE A 83 -9.78 3.05 9.46
CA ILE A 83 -9.50 1.63 9.13
C ILE A 83 -10.82 0.86 9.25
N LEU A 84 -11.15 0.08 8.24
CA LEU A 84 -12.31 -0.82 8.23
C LEU A 84 -11.80 -2.26 8.39
N GLY A 85 -12.48 -3.02 9.24
CA GLY A 85 -12.12 -4.39 9.64
C GLY A 85 -12.59 -5.44 8.64
#